data_AF-A0A6C0HQF6-F1
#
_entry.id   AF-A0A6C0HQF6-F1
#
_cell.length_a   1.000
_cell.length_b   1.000
_cell.length_c   1.000
_cell.angle_alpha   90.00
_cell.angle_beta   90.00
_cell.angle_gamma   90.00
#
_symmetry.space_group_name_H-M   'P 1'
#
loop_
_entity.id
_entity.type
_entity.pdbx_description
1 polymer ?
#
loop_
_entity_poly.entity_id
_entity_poly.type
_entity_poly.pdbx_seq_one_letter_code
_entity_poly.pdbx_strand_id
1 'polypeptide(L)'
;MRIISIDVGIKNLAYCILENTDTDTDGPCNIIKWDVINLCSDIRLCNCNKTRKTTEKCTKPAFYSFRKEDSTIYLCKIHAKQSVYKIPSDDTNIKKINKMKIGELKSYMDSHSIVYTIDDTKPEILLKIKTYLAECLLVVVKKESANDMNMVPMGERLFTAFNVAINLEGIDHICIENQIGPIANRMKSLQGMISMYFIMRGKINISFISATNKLKLFNSTEQLDSHADRKKAGIEMVYKILEKNENKQWNETFRSHKKKDDMADSLLQGMWYLKNNV
;
A
#
# COMPACT_ATOMS: atom_id res chain seq x y z
N MET A 1 1.75 -28.21 12.88
CA MET A 1 0.68 -27.18 12.97
C MET A 1 1.05 -26.02 12.07
N ARG A 2 0.11 -25.51 11.26
CA ARG A 2 0.32 -24.38 10.36
C ARG A 2 -0.53 -23.20 10.76
N ILE A 3 0.09 -22.04 10.93
CA ILE A 3 -0.58 -20.81 11.37
C ILE A 3 -0.36 -19.69 10.36
N ILE A 4 -1.24 -18.69 10.40
CA ILE A 4 -0.98 -17.38 9.81
C ILE A 4 -0.90 -16.35 10.92
N SER A 5 0.13 -15.50 10.89
CA SER A 5 0.32 -14.39 11.81
C SER A 5 0.23 -13.07 11.07
N ILE A 6 -0.65 -12.19 11.51
CA ILE A 6 -1.00 -10.94 10.83
C ILE A 6 -0.69 -9.76 11.73
N ASP A 7 0.14 -8.84 11.23
CA ASP A 7 0.38 -7.51 11.77
C ASP A 7 -0.56 -6.52 11.09
N VAL A 8 -1.37 -5.80 11.88
CA VAL A 8 -2.53 -5.09 11.34
C VAL A 8 -2.12 -3.68 10.88
N GLY A 9 -2.16 -3.46 9.57
CA GLY A 9 -1.88 -2.15 8.97
C GLY A 9 -2.71 -1.89 7.72
N ILE A 10 -3.01 -0.62 7.41
CA ILE A 10 -3.70 -0.28 6.15
C ILE A 10 -2.71 -0.28 4.97
N LYS A 11 -1.57 0.42 5.12
CA LYS A 11 -0.54 0.50 4.06
C LYS A 11 0.41 -0.68 4.03
N ASN A 12 0.68 -1.23 5.21
CA ASN A 12 1.62 -2.33 5.39
C ASN A 12 0.92 -3.40 6.24
N LEU A 13 -0.06 -4.09 5.67
CA LEU A 13 -0.64 -5.28 6.30
C LEU A 13 0.34 -6.43 6.09
N ALA A 14 1.16 -6.73 7.08
CA ALA A 14 2.11 -7.82 6.98
C ALA A 14 1.49 -9.14 7.45
N TYR A 15 1.81 -10.24 6.77
CA TYR A 15 1.43 -11.56 7.22
C TYR A 15 2.54 -12.57 6.99
N CYS A 16 2.63 -13.55 7.89
CA CYS A 16 3.57 -14.66 7.82
C CYS A 16 2.82 -15.97 8.04
N ILE A 17 2.91 -16.91 7.08
CA ILE A 17 2.42 -18.27 7.20
C ILE A 17 3.58 -19.14 7.68
N LEU A 18 3.43 -19.71 8.87
CA LEU A 18 4.42 -20.53 9.54
C LEU A 18 3.91 -21.95 9.67
N GLU A 19 4.82 -22.90 9.54
CA GLU A 19 4.55 -24.30 9.83
C GLU A 19 5.55 -24.79 10.87
N ASN A 20 5.00 -25.27 11.99
CA ASN A 20 5.78 -26.01 12.97
C ASN A 20 5.94 -27.44 12.48
N THR A 21 7.17 -27.78 12.09
CA THR A 21 7.56 -29.09 11.56
C THR A 21 8.08 -30.06 12.64
N ASP A 22 8.44 -29.56 13.82
CA ASP A 22 9.10 -30.35 14.87
C ASP A 22 8.42 -30.22 16.25
N THR A 23 8.62 -31.25 17.07
CA THR A 23 8.21 -31.32 18.49
C THR A 23 9.14 -30.55 19.43
N ASP A 24 10.21 -29.93 18.90
CA ASP A 24 11.21 -29.20 19.68
C ASP A 24 10.87 -27.71 19.73
N THR A 25 10.59 -27.19 20.93
CA THR A 25 10.13 -25.81 21.20
C THR A 25 11.16 -24.72 20.85
N ASP A 26 12.37 -25.10 20.45
CA ASP A 26 13.48 -24.19 20.10
C ASP A 26 13.96 -24.34 18.63
N GLY A 27 13.26 -25.14 17.83
CA GLY A 27 13.56 -25.41 16.42
C GLY A 27 13.14 -24.28 15.44
N PRO A 28 13.73 -24.26 14.22
CA PRO A 28 13.32 -23.35 13.15
C PRO A 28 11.84 -23.52 12.77
N CYS A 29 11.01 -22.49 12.90
CA CYS A 29 9.71 -22.51 12.23
C CYS A 29 9.91 -22.37 10.71
N ASN A 30 9.28 -23.27 9.94
CA ASN A 30 9.30 -23.19 8.49
C ASN A 30 8.42 -22.03 8.02
N ILE A 31 9.00 -21.08 7.26
CA ILE A 31 8.25 -19.96 6.69
C ILE A 31 7.74 -20.36 5.31
N ILE A 32 6.43 -20.55 5.18
CA ILE A 32 5.77 -20.92 3.92
C ILE A 32 5.56 -19.69 3.03
N LYS A 33 5.09 -18.59 3.62
CA LYS A 33 4.81 -17.35 2.91
C LYS A 33 4.97 -16.16 3.83
N TRP A 34 5.54 -15.07 3.33
CA TRP A 34 5.76 -13.88 4.12
C TRP A 34 5.78 -12.65 3.22
N ASP A 35 4.82 -11.76 3.41
CA ASP A 35 4.61 -10.64 2.49
C ASP A 35 3.88 -9.47 3.17
N VAL A 36 3.83 -8.33 2.49
CA VAL A 36 3.17 -7.10 2.96
C VAL A 36 2.17 -6.60 1.91
N ILE A 37 0.91 -6.48 2.31
CA ILE A 37 -0.19 -6.01 1.49
C ILE A 37 -0.44 -4.51 1.75
N ASN A 38 -0.64 -3.76 0.67
CA ASN A 38 -1.04 -2.36 0.75
C ASN A 38 -2.49 -2.15 0.30
N LEU A 39 -3.38 -1.87 1.26
CA LEU A 39 -4.81 -1.66 1.00
C LEU A 39 -5.10 -0.27 0.42
N CYS A 40 -4.20 0.71 0.57
CA CYS A 40 -4.41 2.06 0.02
C CYS A 40 -4.25 2.13 -1.50
N SER A 41 -3.66 1.12 -2.14
CA SER A 41 -3.37 1.18 -3.56
C SER A 41 -4.36 0.35 -4.35
N ASP A 42 -5.39 0.98 -4.91
CA ASP A 42 -5.75 0.64 -6.28
C ASP A 42 -4.52 1.03 -7.11
N ILE A 43 -3.64 0.07 -7.42
CA ILE A 43 -2.63 0.30 -8.43
C ILE A 43 -3.38 0.39 -9.75
N ARG A 44 -3.88 1.59 -10.08
CA ARG A 44 -4.42 1.88 -11.40
C ARG A 44 -3.27 1.63 -12.37
N LEU A 45 -3.38 0.57 -13.15
CA LEU A 45 -2.37 0.21 -14.13
C LEU A 45 -2.49 1.13 -15.33
N CYS A 46 -1.35 1.37 -15.96
CA CYS A 46 -1.28 2.10 -17.21
C CYS A 46 -2.07 1.34 -18.28
N ASN A 47 -3.12 1.94 -18.85
CA ASN A 47 -3.99 1.29 -19.84
C ASN A 47 -3.72 1.77 -21.27
N CYS A 48 -2.49 2.21 -21.56
CA CYS A 48 -2.11 2.60 -22.91
C CYS A 48 -1.88 1.38 -23.82
N ASN A 49 -2.26 1.50 -25.09
CA ASN A 49 -2.13 0.44 -26.09
C ASN A 49 -0.78 0.43 -26.84
N LYS A 50 0.28 1.04 -26.29
CA LYS A 50 1.54 1.22 -27.03
C LYS A 50 2.76 1.02 -26.14
N THR A 51 3.47 -0.09 -26.32
CA THR A 51 4.90 -0.21 -26.00
C THR A 51 5.67 -0.46 -27.29
N ARG A 52 6.85 0.14 -27.42
CA ARG A 52 7.64 0.23 -28.66
C ARG A 52 8.23 -1.10 -29.17
N LYS A 53 7.98 -2.25 -28.52
CA LYS A 53 8.66 -3.52 -28.84
C LYS A 53 7.85 -4.81 -28.64
N THR A 54 6.71 -4.80 -27.96
CA THR A 54 5.88 -6.00 -27.77
C THR A 54 4.41 -5.62 -27.83
N THR A 55 3.57 -6.51 -28.32
CA THR A 55 2.09 -6.40 -28.35
C THR A 55 1.45 -6.47 -26.95
N GLU A 56 2.25 -6.40 -25.89
CA GLU A 56 1.81 -6.60 -24.50
C GLU A 56 1.37 -5.28 -23.85
N LYS A 57 0.28 -5.35 -23.07
CA LYS A 57 -0.27 -4.24 -22.30
C LYS A 57 0.73 -3.77 -21.23
N CYS A 58 0.79 -2.45 -21.01
CA CYS A 58 1.64 -1.89 -19.97
C CYS A 58 1.18 -2.31 -18.58
N THR A 59 2.08 -2.86 -17.77
CA THR A 59 1.80 -3.28 -16.38
C THR A 59 2.34 -2.28 -15.34
N LYS A 60 2.86 -1.13 -15.77
CA LYS A 60 3.42 -0.13 -14.86
C LYS A 60 2.29 0.65 -14.14
N PRO A 61 2.47 1.04 -12.88
CA PRO A 61 1.55 1.92 -12.17
C PRO A 61 1.34 3.23 -12.92
N ALA A 62 0.08 3.67 -13.00
CA ALA A 62 -0.27 4.98 -13.52
C ALA A 62 0.10 6.08 -12.53
N PHE A 63 0.58 7.19 -13.05
CA PHE A 63 0.89 8.40 -12.31
C PHE A 63 -0.02 9.56 -12.73
N TYR A 64 -0.56 9.48 -13.94
CA TYR A 64 -1.42 10.49 -14.55
C TYR A 64 -2.70 9.84 -15.06
N SER A 65 -3.77 10.62 -15.11
CA SER A 65 -5.06 10.24 -15.68
C SER A 65 -5.63 11.35 -16.55
N PHE A 66 -6.37 10.98 -17.59
CA PHE A 66 -7.13 11.91 -18.43
C PHE A 66 -8.55 11.40 -18.59
N ARG A 67 -9.56 12.24 -18.33
CA ARG A 67 -10.96 11.88 -18.51
C ARG A 67 -11.37 12.23 -19.94
N LYS A 68 -11.74 11.21 -20.70
CA LYS A 68 -12.52 11.33 -21.95
C LYS A 68 -14.01 11.26 -21.61
N GLU A 69 -14.86 11.61 -22.56
CA GLU A 69 -16.32 11.62 -22.42
C GLU A 69 -16.84 10.32 -21.77
N ASP A 70 -16.43 9.15 -22.29
CA ASP A 70 -16.92 7.85 -21.81
C ASP A 70 -15.91 6.99 -21.04
N SER A 71 -14.67 7.47 -20.85
CA SER A 71 -13.61 6.65 -20.24
C SER A 71 -12.50 7.45 -19.57
N THR A 72 -11.75 6.81 -18.68
CA THR A 72 -10.52 7.40 -18.12
C THR A 72 -9.30 6.65 -18.62
N ILE A 73 -8.36 7.40 -19.21
CA ILE A 73 -7.03 6.90 -19.55
C ILE A 73 -6.12 7.07 -18.34
N TYR A 74 -5.36 6.03 -18.02
CA TYR A 74 -4.36 6.00 -16.98
C TYR A 74 -2.98 5.79 -17.61
N LEU A 75 -2.03 6.67 -17.29
CA LEU A 75 -0.69 6.69 -17.89
C LEU A 75 0.41 6.64 -16.83
N CYS A 76 1.42 5.79 -17.04
CA CYS A 76 2.67 5.84 -16.28
C CYS A 76 3.49 7.08 -16.69
N LYS A 77 4.55 7.41 -15.93
CA LYS A 77 5.40 8.58 -16.22
C LYS A 77 6.00 8.58 -17.64
N ILE A 78 6.33 7.41 -18.18
CA ILE A 78 6.91 7.27 -19.52
C ILE A 78 5.84 7.53 -20.58
N HIS A 79 4.69 6.86 -20.47
CA HIS A 79 3.61 6.99 -21.46
C HIS A 79 2.89 8.33 -21.39
N ALA A 80 2.90 9.02 -20.23
CA ALA A 80 2.47 10.41 -20.15
C ALA A 80 3.32 11.33 -21.04
N LYS A 81 4.66 11.17 -21.02
CA LYS A 81 5.58 11.96 -21.87
C LYS A 81 5.46 11.64 -23.36
N GLN A 82 4.95 10.47 -23.70
CA GLN A 82 4.74 10.01 -25.08
C GLN A 82 3.30 10.24 -25.56
N SER A 83 2.42 10.70 -24.67
CA SER A 83 1.03 10.96 -25.00
C SER A 83 0.88 12.31 -25.68
N VAL A 84 -0.28 12.51 -26.30
CA VAL A 84 -0.68 13.82 -26.86
C VAL A 84 -1.07 14.83 -25.77
N TYR A 85 -1.20 14.39 -24.52
CA TYR A 85 -1.65 15.22 -23.41
C TYR A 85 -0.47 15.91 -22.71
N LYS A 86 -0.74 17.11 -22.17
CA LYS A 86 0.22 17.91 -21.43
C LYS A 86 0.36 17.41 -20.00
N ILE A 87 1.60 17.36 -19.51
CA ILE A 87 1.90 17.06 -18.10
C ILE A 87 1.77 18.35 -17.28
N PRO A 88 1.11 18.32 -16.10
CA PRO A 88 1.05 19.47 -15.20
C PRO A 88 2.42 20.06 -14.87
N SER A 89 2.52 21.37 -15.05
CA SER A 89 3.65 22.22 -14.71
C SER A 89 3.18 23.51 -14.04
N ASP A 90 4.12 24.35 -13.58
CA ASP A 90 3.82 25.65 -12.99
C ASP A 90 3.07 26.60 -13.93
N ASP A 91 3.26 26.45 -15.24
CA ASP A 91 2.59 27.23 -16.28
C ASP A 91 1.10 26.84 -16.43
N THR A 92 0.75 25.61 -16.07
CA THR A 92 -0.63 25.09 -16.11
C THR A 92 -1.35 25.17 -14.75
N ASN A 93 -0.75 25.84 -13.76
CA ASN A 93 -1.30 25.89 -12.40
C ASN A 93 -2.47 26.88 -12.31
N ILE A 94 -3.70 26.35 -12.26
CA ILE A 94 -4.94 27.15 -12.21
C ILE A 94 -4.96 28.17 -11.05
N LYS A 95 -4.38 27.85 -9.88
CA LYS A 95 -4.33 28.80 -8.76
C LYS A 95 -3.43 30.01 -9.07
N LYS A 96 -2.36 29.80 -9.82
CA LYS A 96 -1.46 30.88 -10.28
C LYS A 96 -2.13 31.67 -11.40
N ILE A 97 -2.71 30.98 -12.38
CA ILE A 97 -3.44 31.59 -13.51
C ILE A 97 -4.56 32.50 -13.03
N ASN A 98 -5.38 32.08 -12.07
CA ASN A 98 -6.47 32.90 -11.51
C ASN A 98 -5.97 34.24 -10.92
N LYS A 99 -4.70 34.31 -10.48
CA LYS A 99 -4.10 35.51 -9.88
C LYS A 99 -3.43 36.44 -10.90
N MET A 100 -3.24 36.00 -12.15
CA MET A 100 -2.59 36.80 -13.19
C MET A 100 -3.39 38.05 -13.55
N LYS A 101 -2.68 39.09 -13.99
CA LYS A 101 -3.28 40.31 -14.56
C LYS A 101 -3.82 40.02 -15.97
N ILE A 102 -4.77 40.83 -16.44
CA ILE A 102 -5.41 40.60 -17.75
C ILE A 102 -4.41 40.61 -18.92
N GLY A 103 -3.38 41.46 -18.88
CA GLY A 103 -2.31 41.47 -19.90
C GLY A 103 -1.53 40.15 -19.93
N GLU A 104 -1.17 39.61 -18.75
CA GLU A 104 -0.47 38.33 -18.64
C GLU A 104 -1.34 37.16 -19.12
N LEU A 105 -2.65 37.22 -18.86
CA LEU A 105 -3.61 36.23 -19.36
C LEU A 105 -3.71 36.27 -20.88
N LYS A 106 -3.74 37.45 -21.50
CA LYS A 106 -3.75 37.59 -22.97
C LYS A 106 -2.47 37.01 -23.59
N SER A 107 -1.29 37.32 -23.03
CA SER A 107 -0.03 36.70 -23.46
C SER A 107 0.01 35.17 -23.27
N TYR A 108 -0.64 34.66 -22.22
CA TYR A 108 -0.81 33.22 -22.03
C TYR A 108 -1.67 32.60 -23.14
N MET A 109 -2.79 33.24 -23.49
CA MET A 109 -3.66 32.81 -24.59
C MET A 109 -2.91 32.78 -25.92
N ASP A 110 -2.13 33.82 -26.22
CA ASP A 110 -1.31 33.91 -27.45
C ASP A 110 -0.28 32.77 -27.52
N SER A 111 0.47 32.53 -26.45
CA SER A 111 1.51 31.48 -26.40
C SER A 111 0.96 30.06 -26.51
N HIS A 112 -0.32 29.87 -26.19
CA HIS A 112 -1.03 28.60 -26.27
C HIS A 112 -1.97 28.50 -27.47
N SER A 113 -2.00 29.52 -28.32
CA SER A 113 -2.90 29.63 -29.48
C SER A 113 -4.39 29.47 -29.12
N ILE A 114 -4.79 30.02 -27.96
CA ILE A 114 -6.18 30.02 -27.51
C ILE A 114 -6.85 31.29 -28.04
N VAL A 115 -7.97 31.13 -28.74
CA VAL A 115 -8.69 32.25 -29.35
C VAL A 115 -9.43 33.09 -28.29
N TYR A 116 -9.29 34.42 -28.37
CA TYR A 116 -10.02 35.39 -27.56
C TYR A 116 -10.33 36.66 -28.36
N THR A 117 -11.29 37.45 -27.89
CA THR A 117 -11.67 38.76 -28.45
C THR A 117 -11.08 39.88 -27.60
N ILE A 118 -10.94 41.07 -28.18
CA ILE A 118 -10.38 42.22 -27.45
C ILE A 118 -11.23 42.61 -26.23
N ASP A 119 -12.55 42.39 -26.35
CA ASP A 119 -13.58 42.72 -25.38
C ASP A 119 -13.81 41.64 -24.31
N ASP A 120 -13.18 40.47 -24.44
CA ASP A 120 -13.32 39.41 -23.44
C ASP A 120 -12.91 39.91 -22.06
N THR A 121 -13.82 39.77 -21.12
CA THR A 121 -13.61 40.07 -19.70
C THR A 121 -12.65 39.07 -19.07
N LYS A 122 -12.01 39.44 -17.96
CA LYS A 122 -11.11 38.53 -17.23
C LYS A 122 -11.79 37.19 -16.86
N PRO A 123 -13.05 37.13 -16.39
CA PRO A 123 -13.75 35.86 -16.17
C PRO A 123 -13.88 35.00 -17.43
N GLU A 124 -14.19 35.58 -18.59
CA GLU A 124 -14.33 34.86 -19.85
C GLU A 124 -12.99 34.30 -20.33
N ILE A 125 -11.91 35.08 -20.24
CA ILE A 125 -10.56 34.60 -20.54
C ILE A 125 -10.20 33.42 -19.64
N LEU A 126 -10.44 33.53 -18.33
CA LEU A 126 -10.18 32.44 -17.39
C LEU A 126 -11.01 31.18 -17.70
N LEU A 127 -12.24 31.35 -18.16
CA LEU A 127 -13.09 30.22 -18.58
C LEU A 127 -12.52 29.53 -19.82
N LYS A 128 -12.09 30.29 -20.84
CA LYS A 128 -11.45 29.74 -22.04
C LYS A 128 -10.17 28.98 -21.72
N ILE A 129 -9.31 29.53 -20.85
CA ILE A 129 -8.10 28.84 -20.37
C ILE A 129 -8.46 27.54 -19.63
N LYS A 130 -9.43 27.57 -18.72
CA LYS A 130 -9.85 26.37 -17.97
C LYS A 130 -10.40 25.28 -18.89
N THR A 131 -11.15 25.68 -19.92
CA THR A 131 -11.72 24.78 -20.92
C THR A 131 -10.60 24.12 -21.73
N TYR A 132 -9.69 24.92 -22.27
CA TYR A 132 -8.49 24.45 -22.97
C TYR A 132 -7.67 23.45 -22.12
N LEU A 133 -7.39 23.80 -20.86
CA LEU A 133 -6.63 22.92 -19.97
C LEU A 133 -7.38 21.62 -19.66
N ALA A 134 -8.71 21.65 -19.53
CA ALA A 134 -9.49 20.42 -19.32
C ALA A 134 -9.38 19.45 -20.50
N GLU A 135 -9.21 19.95 -21.73
CA GLU A 135 -9.12 19.16 -22.95
C GLU A 135 -7.72 18.57 -23.22
N CYS A 136 -6.67 19.14 -22.64
CA CYS A 136 -5.30 18.70 -22.92
C CYS A 136 -4.47 18.31 -21.70
N LEU A 137 -4.85 18.69 -20.47
CA LEU A 137 -4.01 18.55 -19.29
C LEU A 137 -4.28 17.23 -18.55
N LEU A 138 -3.22 16.47 -18.32
CA LEU A 138 -3.26 15.30 -17.46
C LEU A 138 -3.51 15.70 -16.01
N VAL A 139 -4.24 14.87 -15.27
CA VAL A 139 -4.41 15.03 -13.81
C VAL A 139 -3.50 14.03 -13.12
N VAL A 140 -2.78 14.47 -12.08
CA VAL A 140 -1.99 13.55 -11.25
C VAL A 140 -2.94 12.60 -10.53
N VAL A 141 -2.74 11.29 -10.71
CA VAL A 141 -3.48 10.27 -9.96
C VAL A 141 -3.10 10.44 -8.50
N LYS A 142 -4.06 10.91 -7.69
CA LYS A 142 -3.86 10.98 -6.25
C LYS A 142 -3.68 9.57 -5.74
N LYS A 143 -2.56 9.33 -5.04
CA LYS A 143 -2.44 8.15 -4.19
C LYS A 143 -3.44 8.35 -3.06
N GLU A 144 -4.41 7.45 -2.92
CA GLU A 144 -5.24 7.45 -1.72
C GLU A 144 -4.32 7.29 -0.52
N SER A 145 -4.40 8.24 0.41
CA SER A 145 -3.69 8.08 1.67
C SER A 145 -4.47 7.12 2.55
N ALA A 146 -3.81 6.55 3.56
CA ALA A 146 -4.51 5.76 4.57
C ALA A 146 -5.63 6.58 5.21
N ASN A 147 -5.44 7.90 5.37
CA ASN A 147 -6.41 8.77 6.02
C ASN A 147 -7.70 8.91 5.19
N ASP A 148 -7.59 8.88 3.86
CA ASP A 148 -8.71 9.09 2.94
C ASP A 148 -9.53 7.81 2.69
N MET A 149 -9.06 6.66 3.18
CA MET A 149 -9.67 5.36 2.88
C MET A 149 -10.93 5.08 3.73
N ASN A 150 -12.09 5.07 3.10
CA ASN A 150 -13.35 4.71 3.76
C ASN A 150 -13.41 3.22 4.12
N MET A 151 -14.23 2.86 5.12
CA MET A 151 -14.34 1.49 5.64
C MET A 151 -14.82 0.47 4.61
N VAL A 152 -15.77 0.85 3.74
CA VAL A 152 -16.33 -0.07 2.73
C VAL A 152 -15.27 -0.44 1.67
N PRO A 153 -14.60 0.52 0.98
CA PRO A 153 -13.48 0.19 0.09
C PRO A 153 -12.34 -0.56 0.79
N MET A 154 -12.09 -0.28 2.07
CA MET A 154 -11.08 -1.01 2.86
C MET A 154 -11.43 -2.50 3.00
N GLY A 155 -12.69 -2.80 3.32
CA GLY A 155 -13.18 -4.18 3.40
C GLY A 155 -13.12 -4.91 2.04
N GLU A 156 -13.57 -4.26 0.96
CA GLU A 156 -13.52 -4.85 -0.40
C GLU A 156 -12.10 -5.15 -0.86
N ARG A 157 -11.16 -4.23 -0.61
CA ARG A 157 -9.75 -4.41 -0.96
C ARG A 157 -9.08 -5.47 -0.10
N LEU A 158 -9.38 -5.52 1.20
CA LEU A 158 -8.91 -6.59 2.08
C LEU A 158 -9.36 -7.96 1.56
N PHE A 159 -10.66 -8.10 1.28
CA PHE A 159 -11.23 -9.33 0.75
C PHE A 159 -10.55 -9.78 -0.54
N THR A 160 -10.41 -8.86 -1.49
CA THR A 160 -9.75 -9.14 -2.78
C THR A 160 -8.28 -9.51 -2.60
N ALA A 161 -7.54 -8.74 -1.80
CA ALA A 161 -6.13 -8.98 -1.57
C ALA A 161 -5.89 -10.31 -0.87
N PHE A 162 -6.70 -10.68 0.13
CA PHE A 162 -6.56 -11.94 0.83
C PHE A 162 -6.93 -13.15 -0.03
N ASN A 163 -7.98 -13.08 -0.85
CA ASN A 163 -8.32 -14.18 -1.78
C ASN A 163 -7.19 -14.46 -2.79
N VAL A 164 -6.39 -13.44 -3.13
CA VAL A 164 -5.22 -13.59 -4.02
C VAL A 164 -3.99 -14.04 -3.25
N ALA A 165 -3.74 -13.44 -2.09
CA ALA A 165 -2.48 -13.60 -1.36
C ALA A 165 -2.44 -14.84 -0.47
N ILE A 166 -3.57 -15.32 0.05
CA ILE A 166 -3.60 -16.31 1.12
C ILE A 166 -4.34 -17.56 0.66
N ASN A 167 -3.62 -18.67 0.53
CA ASN A 167 -4.25 -19.99 0.46
C ASN A 167 -4.56 -20.46 1.89
N LEU A 168 -5.84 -20.73 2.18
CA LEU A 168 -6.33 -21.14 3.51
C LEU A 168 -6.20 -22.64 3.77
N GLU A 169 -5.80 -23.41 2.77
CA GLU A 169 -5.63 -24.86 2.88
C GLU A 169 -4.56 -25.23 3.90
N GLY A 170 -4.94 -26.12 4.83
CA GLY A 170 -4.07 -26.59 5.91
C GLY A 170 -3.75 -25.54 6.98
N ILE A 171 -4.29 -24.31 6.95
CA ILE A 171 -4.12 -23.36 8.05
C ILE A 171 -5.01 -23.77 9.24
N ASP A 172 -4.37 -24.04 10.37
CA ASP A 172 -4.99 -24.52 11.62
C ASP A 172 -5.43 -23.36 12.53
N HIS A 173 -4.67 -22.26 12.53
CA HIS A 173 -4.88 -21.14 13.45
C HIS A 173 -4.53 -19.78 12.84
N ILE A 174 -5.27 -18.75 13.24
CA ILE A 174 -5.10 -17.37 12.79
C ILE A 174 -4.67 -16.50 13.99
N CYS A 175 -3.46 -15.96 13.94
CA CYS A 175 -2.96 -14.98 14.90
C CYS A 175 -3.12 -13.58 14.31
N ILE A 176 -3.88 -12.72 14.98
CA ILE A 176 -4.10 -11.33 14.56
C ILE A 176 -3.57 -10.42 15.65
N GLU A 177 -2.79 -9.40 15.28
CA GLU A 177 -2.32 -8.41 16.25
C GLU A 177 -3.50 -7.75 16.98
N ASN A 178 -3.39 -7.64 18.32
CA ASN A 178 -4.39 -7.01 19.14
C ASN A 178 -4.27 -5.48 19.11
N GLN A 179 -5.16 -4.84 18.38
CA GLN A 179 -5.27 -3.38 18.31
C GLN A 179 -6.05 -2.86 19.54
N ILE A 180 -5.36 -2.23 20.48
CA ILE A 180 -5.92 -1.71 21.75
C ILE A 180 -5.72 -0.19 21.81
N GLY A 181 -6.79 0.56 22.09
CA GLY A 181 -6.73 1.99 22.40
C GLY A 181 -7.73 2.87 21.63
N PRO A 182 -8.25 3.96 22.22
CA PRO A 182 -9.29 4.80 21.63
C PRO A 182 -8.84 5.56 20.38
N ILE A 183 -7.52 5.72 20.18
CA ILE A 183 -6.92 6.40 19.03
C ILE A 183 -6.85 5.47 17.80
N ALA A 184 -6.99 4.16 17.99
CA ALA A 184 -6.78 3.13 16.96
C ALA A 184 -8.08 2.56 16.37
N ASN A 185 -9.23 3.27 16.46
CA ASN A 185 -10.54 2.77 16.00
C ASN A 185 -10.53 2.22 14.58
N ARG A 186 -9.71 2.81 13.69
CA ARG A 186 -9.55 2.32 12.32
C ARG A 186 -8.80 0.99 12.24
N MET A 187 -7.72 0.83 13.00
CA MET A 187 -7.01 -0.46 13.08
C MET A 187 -7.86 -1.52 13.78
N LYS A 188 -8.66 -1.15 14.80
CA LYS A 188 -9.62 -2.05 15.42
C LYS A 188 -10.70 -2.51 14.44
N SER A 189 -11.20 -1.61 13.60
CA SER A 189 -12.15 -1.94 12.54
C SER A 189 -11.51 -2.90 11.52
N LEU A 190 -10.27 -2.64 11.11
CA LEU A 190 -9.52 -3.51 10.21
C LEU A 190 -9.26 -4.89 10.83
N GLN A 191 -8.90 -4.96 12.12
CA GLN A 191 -8.80 -6.22 12.87
C GLN A 191 -10.13 -6.99 12.81
N GLY A 192 -11.26 -6.31 13.00
CA GLY A 192 -12.59 -6.92 12.86
C GLY A 192 -12.86 -7.45 11.44
N MET A 193 -12.53 -6.67 10.41
CA MET A 193 -12.67 -7.09 9.01
C MET A 193 -11.81 -8.33 8.68
N ILE A 194 -10.56 -8.34 9.16
CA ILE A 194 -9.64 -9.49 9.02
C ILE A 194 -10.27 -10.71 9.71
N SER A 195 -10.77 -10.56 10.93
CA SER A 195 -11.41 -11.65 11.68
C SER A 195 -12.62 -12.20 10.91
N MET A 196 -13.50 -11.32 10.42
CA MET A 196 -14.69 -11.73 9.66
C MET A 196 -14.34 -12.43 8.35
N TYR A 197 -13.27 -12.03 7.66
CA TYR A 197 -12.81 -12.74 6.46
C TYR A 197 -12.53 -14.22 6.75
N PHE A 198 -11.82 -14.52 7.84
CA PHE A 198 -11.50 -15.91 8.22
C PHE A 198 -12.72 -16.67 8.73
N ILE A 199 -13.57 -16.04 9.56
CA ILE A 199 -14.81 -16.64 10.05
C ILE A 199 -15.72 -17.06 8.89
N MET A 200 -15.91 -16.19 7.90
CA MET A 200 -16.72 -16.48 6.70
C MET A 200 -16.15 -17.58 5.80
N ARG A 201 -14.91 -18.02 6.06
CA ARG A 201 -14.22 -19.12 5.36
C ARG A 201 -14.06 -20.36 6.25
N GLY A 202 -14.76 -20.42 7.39
CA GLY A 202 -14.73 -21.54 8.32
C GLY A 202 -13.46 -21.63 9.19
N LYS A 203 -12.61 -20.60 9.17
CA LYS A 203 -11.39 -20.54 9.99
C LYS A 203 -11.68 -19.77 11.29
N ILE A 204 -12.27 -20.48 12.25
CA ILE A 204 -12.77 -19.89 13.51
C ILE A 204 -11.74 -19.85 14.64
N ASN A 205 -10.64 -20.60 14.51
CA ASN A 205 -9.54 -20.62 15.48
C ASN A 205 -8.70 -19.35 15.34
N ILE A 206 -9.10 -18.29 16.04
CA ILE A 206 -8.50 -16.95 15.94
C ILE A 206 -8.02 -16.51 17.34
N SER A 207 -6.77 -16.05 17.43
CA SER A 207 -6.22 -15.43 18.64
C SER A 207 -5.76 -14.01 18.38
N PHE A 208 -6.15 -13.10 19.27
CA PHE A 208 -5.66 -11.72 19.26
C PHE A 208 -4.39 -11.61 20.11
N ILE A 209 -3.24 -11.39 19.46
CA ILE A 209 -1.94 -11.42 20.12
C ILE A 209 -1.51 -10.01 20.52
N SER A 210 -1.12 -9.82 21.79
CA SER A 210 -0.59 -8.54 22.25
C SER A 210 0.72 -8.20 21.55
N ALA A 211 0.84 -6.97 21.03
CA ALA A 211 2.09 -6.46 20.46
C ALA A 211 3.28 -6.52 21.44
N THR A 212 3.02 -6.52 22.76
CA THR A 212 4.07 -6.63 23.79
C THR A 212 4.77 -7.99 23.84
N ASN A 213 4.22 -9.02 23.21
CA ASN A 213 4.78 -10.36 23.25
C ASN A 213 5.89 -10.60 22.22
N LYS A 214 5.94 -9.80 21.15
CA LYS A 214 6.84 -9.97 19.98
C LYS A 214 8.32 -10.13 20.37
N LEU A 215 8.79 -9.43 21.40
CA LEU A 215 10.19 -9.46 21.85
C LEU A 215 10.45 -10.33 23.08
N LYS A 216 9.41 -10.86 23.74
CA LYS A 216 9.55 -11.65 24.98
C LYS A 216 10.24 -12.99 24.79
N LEU A 217 10.25 -13.50 23.56
CA LEU A 217 10.92 -14.77 23.24
C LEU A 217 12.43 -14.73 23.45
N PHE A 218 13.02 -13.53 23.50
CA PHE A 218 14.45 -13.34 23.55
C PHE A 218 14.70 -12.43 24.74
N ASN A 219 15.38 -12.96 25.76
CA ASN A 219 15.69 -12.30 27.04
C ASN A 219 16.57 -11.06 26.81
N SER A 220 15.98 -10.01 26.22
CA SER A 220 16.58 -8.71 26.01
C SER A 220 16.69 -8.05 27.37
N THR A 221 17.91 -7.98 27.90
CA THR A 221 18.24 -7.20 29.10
C THR A 221 18.24 -5.68 28.83
N GLU A 222 18.10 -5.26 27.58
CA GLU A 222 18.05 -3.85 27.19
C GLU A 222 16.65 -3.25 27.43
N GLN A 223 16.61 -2.11 28.13
CA GLN A 223 15.42 -1.28 28.22
C GLN A 223 15.13 -0.65 26.86
N LEU A 224 14.08 -1.14 26.20
CA LEU A 224 13.59 -0.61 24.92
C LEU A 224 12.49 0.42 25.19
N ASP A 225 12.90 1.63 25.56
CA ASP A 225 11.98 2.68 26.02
C ASP A 225 11.16 3.28 24.88
N SER A 226 11.69 3.33 23.65
CA SER A 226 10.99 3.91 22.51
C SER A 226 10.38 2.86 21.57
N HIS A 227 9.34 3.28 20.85
CA HIS A 227 8.75 2.48 19.78
C HIS A 227 9.73 2.26 18.61
N ALA A 228 10.63 3.21 18.34
CA ALA A 228 11.64 3.07 17.29
C ALA A 228 12.68 2.00 17.65
N ASP A 229 13.11 1.96 18.92
CA ASP A 229 14.07 0.97 19.41
C ASP A 229 13.49 -0.44 19.35
N ARG A 230 12.22 -0.61 19.73
CA ARG A 230 11.51 -1.89 19.61
C ARG A 230 11.45 -2.40 18.17
N LYS A 231 11.19 -1.51 17.21
CA LYS A 231 11.19 -1.87 15.78
C LYS A 231 12.58 -2.29 15.29
N LYS A 232 13.62 -1.58 15.70
CA LYS A 232 15.00 -1.92 15.35
C LYS A 232 15.41 -3.27 15.95
N ALA A 233 15.11 -3.50 17.23
CA ALA A 233 15.37 -4.76 17.92
C ALA A 233 14.64 -5.94 17.25
N GLY A 234 13.38 -5.74 16.83
CA GLY A 234 12.63 -6.75 16.09
C GLY A 234 13.28 -7.13 14.76
N ILE A 235 13.76 -6.15 13.99
CA ILE A 235 14.47 -6.38 12.72
C ILE A 235 15.78 -7.16 12.96
N GLU A 236 16.57 -6.73 13.95
CA GLU A 236 17.83 -7.40 14.32
C GLU A 236 17.58 -8.85 14.77
N MET A 237 16.50 -9.08 15.50
CA MET A 237 16.11 -10.41 15.94
C MET A 237 15.80 -11.33 14.76
N VAL A 238 15.08 -10.83 13.78
CA VAL A 238 14.73 -11.59 12.58
C VAL A 238 15.97 -11.92 11.74
N TYR A 239 16.96 -11.04 11.66
CA TYR A 239 18.24 -11.39 11.02
C TYR A 239 18.90 -12.59 11.69
N LYS A 240 18.97 -12.61 13.03
CA LYS A 240 19.54 -13.73 13.79
C LYS A 240 18.77 -15.03 13.54
N ILE A 241 17.44 -14.98 13.50
CA ILE A 241 16.58 -16.14 13.22
C ILE A 241 16.83 -16.68 11.80
N LEU A 242 16.86 -15.80 10.79
CA LEU A 242 17.04 -16.20 9.39
C LEU A 242 18.45 -16.71 9.08
N GLU A 243 19.47 -16.22 9.80
CA GLU A 243 20.83 -16.74 9.73
C GLU A 243 20.93 -18.15 10.34
N LYS A 244 20.29 -18.41 11.48
CA LYS A 244 20.27 -19.73 12.13
C LYS A 244 19.54 -20.79 11.30
N ASN A 245 18.46 -20.41 10.62
CA ASN A 245 17.56 -21.35 9.93
C ASN A 245 18.01 -21.69 8.49
N GLU A 246 19.16 -21.20 8.04
CA GLU A 246 19.70 -21.36 6.66
C GLU A 246 18.71 -21.07 5.51
N ASN A 247 17.64 -20.32 5.78
CA ASN A 247 16.58 -20.05 4.81
C ASN A 247 17.00 -18.90 3.88
N LYS A 248 17.85 -19.23 2.89
CA LYS A 248 18.45 -18.25 1.96
C LYS A 248 17.42 -17.36 1.28
N GLN A 249 16.30 -17.93 0.84
CA GLN A 249 15.24 -17.21 0.15
C GLN A 249 14.62 -16.10 1.03
N TRP A 250 14.20 -16.43 2.26
CA TRP A 250 13.59 -15.43 3.14
C TRP A 250 14.62 -14.45 3.70
N ASN A 251 15.87 -14.85 3.84
CA ASN A 251 16.97 -13.97 4.22
C ASN A 251 17.19 -12.86 3.16
N GLU A 252 17.26 -13.23 1.88
CA GLU A 252 17.36 -12.27 0.77
C GLU A 252 16.11 -11.39 0.64
N THR A 253 14.93 -12.00 0.77
CA THR A 253 13.65 -11.29 0.72
C THR A 253 13.56 -10.23 1.81
N PHE A 254 13.85 -10.60 3.06
CA PHE A 254 13.79 -9.70 4.19
C PHE A 254 14.79 -8.56 4.09
N ARG A 255 16.06 -8.86 3.73
CA ARG A 255 17.12 -7.84 3.56
C ARG A 255 16.79 -6.81 2.49
N SER A 256 16.18 -7.24 1.40
CA SER A 256 15.81 -6.35 0.29
C SER A 256 14.48 -5.60 0.52
N HIS A 257 13.63 -6.05 1.44
CA HIS A 257 12.31 -5.46 1.66
C HIS A 257 12.36 -4.06 2.27
N LYS A 258 11.42 -3.19 1.88
CA LYS A 258 11.33 -1.81 2.38
C LYS A 258 10.65 -1.69 3.74
N LYS A 259 9.81 -2.66 4.08
CA LYS A 259 8.99 -2.70 5.31
C LYS A 259 9.42 -3.86 6.19
N LYS A 260 10.66 -3.76 6.67
CA LYS A 260 11.27 -4.81 7.51
C LYS A 260 10.64 -4.85 8.89
N ASP A 261 10.21 -3.70 9.42
CA ASP A 261 9.54 -3.59 10.70
C ASP A 261 8.20 -4.35 10.70
N ASP A 262 7.31 -4.06 9.75
CA ASP A 262 6.01 -4.74 9.66
C ASP A 262 6.19 -6.26 9.38
N MET A 263 7.14 -6.62 8.51
CA MET A 263 7.50 -8.03 8.27
C MET A 263 7.99 -8.72 9.55
N ALA A 264 8.91 -8.09 10.29
CA ALA A 264 9.45 -8.67 11.52
C ALA A 264 8.37 -8.90 12.57
N ASP A 265 7.46 -7.94 12.72
CA ASP A 265 6.35 -8.00 13.65
C ASP A 265 5.43 -9.19 13.37
N SER A 266 5.09 -9.44 12.09
CA SER A 266 4.27 -10.59 11.71
C SER A 266 4.95 -11.94 11.98
N LEU A 267 6.26 -12.05 11.75
CA LEU A 267 7.03 -13.28 11.99
C LEU A 267 7.20 -13.55 13.50
N LEU A 268 7.68 -12.56 14.26
CA LEU A 268 7.94 -12.69 15.69
C LEU A 268 6.65 -12.97 16.48
N GLN A 269 5.53 -12.37 16.10
CA GLN A 269 4.23 -12.68 16.67
C GLN A 269 3.84 -14.15 16.47
N GLY A 270 4.05 -14.69 15.26
CA GLY A 270 3.72 -16.08 14.94
C GLY A 270 4.62 -17.06 15.69
N MET A 271 5.92 -16.79 15.74
CA MET A 271 6.86 -17.59 16.52
C MET A 271 6.53 -17.57 18.02
N TRP A 272 6.15 -16.41 18.57
CA TRP A 272 5.72 -16.32 19.97
C TRP A 272 4.49 -17.18 20.24
N TYR A 273 3.50 -17.14 19.34
CA TYR A 273 2.31 -17.97 19.47
C TYR A 273 2.66 -19.46 19.48
N LEU A 274 3.45 -19.91 18.50
CA LEU A 274 3.85 -21.32 18.40
C LEU A 274 4.58 -21.79 19.66
N LYS A 275 5.54 -21.02 20.18
CA LYS A 275 6.31 -21.40 21.37
C LYS A 275 5.50 -21.43 22.68
N ASN A 276 4.37 -20.71 22.76
CA ASN A 276 3.59 -20.60 24.02
C ASN A 276 2.28 -21.39 23.99
N ASN A 277 1.86 -21.92 22.84
CA ASN A 277 0.54 -22.54 22.66
C ASN A 277 0.60 -23.87 21.89
N VAL A 278 1.80 -24.36 21.56
CA VAL A 278 2.08 -25.65 20.92
C VAL A 278 3.21 -26.30 21.70
#